data_AF-A0A847MT67-F1
#
_entry.id   AF-A0A847MT67-F1
#
_cell.length_a   1.000
_cell.length_b   1.000
_cell.length_c   1.000
_cell.angle_alpha   90.00
_cell.angle_beta   90.00
_cell.angle_gamma   90.00
#
_symmetry.space_group_name_H-M   'P 1'
#
loop_
_entity.id
_entity.type
_entity.pdbx_description
1 polymer ?
#
loop_
_entity_poly.entity_id
_entity_poly.type
_entity_poly.pdbx_seq_one_letter_code
_entity_poly.pdbx_strand_id
1 'polypeptide(L)'
;RWPYSIGWNWGAGSGRVDGHTIGLQVGGKWTDGTCSTENAITVDGALTKISDDLAWQYDESDWLRPWTLKGGPVDLTFHPEHLRRAVTQLGVLSSRTHQCFGTWTGSVADVSVDGIFGWAEDVHQRW
;
A
#
# COMPACT_ATOMS: atom_id res chain seq x y z
N ARG A 1 6.22 -22.45 -7.61
CA ARG A 1 4.85 -22.99 -7.71
C ARG A 1 3.95 -22.01 -6.98
N TRP A 2 2.96 -21.42 -7.64
CA TRP A 2 2.06 -20.44 -7.03
C TRP A 2 1.11 -21.12 -6.02
N PRO A 3 0.88 -20.54 -4.83
CA PRO A 3 -0.05 -21.09 -3.85
C PRO A 3 -1.51 -20.93 -4.30
N TYR A 4 -2.34 -21.91 -3.91
CA TYR A 4 -3.78 -21.97 -4.20
C TYR A 4 -4.57 -20.76 -3.66
N SER A 5 -4.04 -20.11 -2.63
CA SER A 5 -4.56 -18.88 -2.04
C SER A 5 -3.40 -17.91 -1.84
N ILE A 6 -3.56 -16.67 -2.26
CA ILE A 6 -2.58 -15.60 -2.02
C ILE A 6 -3.30 -14.32 -1.63
N GLY A 7 -2.71 -13.58 -0.70
CA GLY A 7 -3.16 -12.25 -0.33
C GLY A 7 -2.00 -11.27 -0.40
N TRP A 8 -2.28 -10.05 -0.86
CA TRP A 8 -1.30 -8.97 -0.87
C TRP A 8 -1.95 -7.66 -0.47
N ASN A 9 -1.10 -6.78 0.05
CA ASN A 9 -1.39 -5.37 0.14
C ASN A 9 -0.52 -4.63 -0.87
N TRP A 10 -1.09 -3.62 -1.49
CA TRP A 10 -0.34 -2.72 -2.36
C TRP A 10 -0.89 -1.31 -2.27
N GLY A 11 -0.04 -0.32 -2.44
CA GLY A 11 -0.42 1.07 -2.37
C GLY A 11 0.55 1.93 -3.14
N ALA A 12 0.03 3.02 -3.69
CA ALA A 12 0.80 4.00 -4.41
C ALA A 12 0.25 5.39 -4.18
N GLY A 13 1.09 6.40 -4.34
CA GLY A 13 0.70 7.79 -4.25
C GLY A 13 1.68 8.70 -4.97
N SER A 14 1.22 9.88 -5.35
CA SER A 14 2.12 10.90 -5.90
C SER A 14 1.57 12.30 -5.67
N GLY A 15 2.46 13.27 -5.57
CA GLY A 15 2.09 14.67 -5.37
C GLY A 15 3.30 15.55 -5.24
N ARG A 16 3.08 16.78 -4.77
CA ARG A 16 4.17 17.67 -4.39
C ARG A 16 4.09 18.00 -2.91
N VAL A 17 5.23 17.91 -2.22
CA VAL A 17 5.39 18.23 -0.80
C VAL A 17 6.60 19.15 -0.69
N ASP A 18 6.44 20.30 -0.05
CA ASP A 18 7.52 21.28 0.17
C ASP A 18 8.35 21.65 -1.08
N GLY A 19 7.70 21.67 -2.25
CA GLY A 19 8.34 22.00 -3.53
C GLY A 19 8.96 20.81 -4.27
N HIS A 20 9.02 19.64 -3.66
CA HIS A 20 9.54 18.40 -4.26
C HIS A 20 8.41 17.55 -4.84
N THR A 21 8.68 16.87 -5.95
CA THR A 21 7.78 15.85 -6.50
C THR A 21 8.02 14.53 -5.79
N ILE A 22 6.99 14.01 -5.11
CA ILE A 22 7.06 12.78 -4.33
C ILE A 22 6.25 11.69 -5.04
N GLY A 23 6.84 10.51 -5.17
CA GLY A 23 6.17 9.27 -5.57
C GLY A 23 6.35 8.21 -4.50
N LEU A 24 5.30 7.45 -4.21
CA LEU A 24 5.28 6.41 -3.19
C LEU A 24 4.80 5.10 -3.80
N GLN A 25 5.49 4.01 -3.51
CA GLN A 25 5.03 2.65 -3.78
C GLN A 25 5.31 1.78 -2.55
N VAL A 26 4.30 1.10 -2.03
CA VAL A 26 4.39 0.26 -0.83
C VAL A 26 3.58 -1.01 -1.02
N GLY A 27 4.09 -2.14 -0.58
CA GLY A 27 3.46 -3.45 -0.65
C GLY A 27 3.71 -4.28 0.60
N GLY A 28 3.14 -5.49 0.64
CA GLY A 28 3.37 -6.44 1.72
C GLY A 28 2.53 -7.71 1.60
N LYS A 29 2.68 -8.61 2.58
CA LYS A 29 2.06 -9.94 2.71
C LYS A 29 2.57 -10.99 1.73
N TRP A 30 2.60 -10.70 0.42
CA TRP A 30 2.91 -11.75 -0.58
C TRP A 30 4.39 -12.09 -0.66
N THR A 31 5.26 -11.16 -0.27
CA THR A 31 6.71 -11.35 -0.23
C THR A 31 7.24 -11.73 1.16
N ASP A 32 6.36 -11.86 2.15
CA ASP A 32 6.76 -12.17 3.53
C ASP A 32 7.63 -13.44 3.57
N GLY A 33 8.83 -13.32 4.13
CA GLY A 33 9.81 -14.42 4.21
C GLY A 33 10.65 -14.67 2.95
N THR A 34 10.53 -13.84 1.91
CA THR A 34 11.32 -13.96 0.65
C THR A 34 12.47 -12.95 0.51
N CYS A 35 12.70 -12.13 1.54
CA CYS A 35 13.65 -11.01 1.56
C CYS A 35 13.46 -9.97 0.44
N SER A 36 12.37 -10.06 -0.33
CA SER A 36 12.05 -9.17 -1.44
C SER A 36 10.95 -8.22 -1.02
N THR A 37 11.04 -6.96 -1.43
CA THR A 37 10.01 -5.96 -1.16
C THR A 37 9.84 -5.06 -2.37
N GLU A 38 8.64 -4.52 -2.56
CA GLU A 38 8.31 -3.63 -3.69
C GLU A 38 8.31 -2.15 -3.26
N ASN A 39 8.70 -1.91 -2.00
CA ASN A 39 8.62 -0.61 -1.33
C ASN A 39 9.68 0.36 -1.85
N ALA A 40 9.28 1.57 -2.22
CA ALA A 40 10.16 2.64 -2.63
C ALA A 40 9.51 4.02 -2.46
N ILE A 41 10.34 5.03 -2.28
CA ILE A 41 9.97 6.44 -2.42
C ILE A 41 10.78 7.07 -3.55
N THR A 42 10.18 7.96 -4.31
CA THR A 42 10.84 8.74 -5.36
C THR A 42 10.75 10.22 -5.01
N VAL A 43 11.87 10.93 -5.04
CA VAL A 43 11.95 12.38 -4.80
C VAL A 43 12.60 13.02 -6.02
N ASP A 44 11.87 13.89 -6.73
CA ASP A 44 12.34 14.56 -7.95
C ASP A 44 12.97 13.61 -8.98
N GLY A 45 12.38 12.42 -9.11
CA GLY A 45 12.83 11.37 -10.04
C GLY A 45 13.94 10.46 -9.50
N ALA A 46 14.52 10.74 -8.34
CA ALA A 46 15.46 9.85 -7.66
C ALA A 46 14.72 8.81 -6.82
N LEU A 47 14.87 7.52 -7.16
CA LEU A 47 14.23 6.42 -6.45
C LEU A 47 15.12 5.89 -5.32
N THR A 48 14.56 5.81 -4.13
CA THR A 48 15.14 5.16 -2.96
C THR A 48 14.35 3.90 -2.62
N LYS A 49 15.03 2.75 -2.68
CA LYS A 49 14.46 1.47 -2.28
C LYS A 49 14.31 1.41 -0.76
N ILE A 50 13.17 0.89 -0.29
CA ILE A 50 12.93 0.57 1.12
C ILE A 50 12.97 -0.96 1.22
N SER A 51 14.02 -1.53 1.81
CA SER A 51 14.20 -2.99 1.83
C SER A 51 13.43 -3.68 2.96
N ASP A 52 12.93 -2.90 3.92
CA ASP A 52 12.19 -3.39 5.09
C ASP A 52 10.78 -3.89 4.73
N ASP A 53 10.35 -4.93 5.43
CA ASP A 53 8.96 -5.34 5.47
C ASP A 53 8.12 -4.29 6.20
N LEU A 54 6.91 -4.04 5.70
CA LEU A 54 6.00 -3.06 6.28
C LEU A 54 4.85 -3.78 6.99
N ALA A 55 4.63 -3.42 8.25
CA ALA A 55 3.45 -3.82 8.99
C ALA A 55 2.28 -2.93 8.55
N TRP A 56 1.28 -3.55 7.91
CA TRP A 56 0.03 -2.90 7.52
C TRP A 56 -1.03 -3.12 8.59
N GLN A 57 -1.67 -2.05 9.06
CA GLN A 57 -2.80 -2.12 9.99
C GLN A 57 -3.97 -1.31 9.46
N TYR A 58 -5.14 -1.94 9.40
CA TYR A 58 -6.41 -1.36 8.95
C TYR A 58 -7.56 -2.21 9.47
N ASP A 59 -8.77 -1.67 9.41
CA ASP A 59 -9.99 -2.31 9.91
C ASP A 59 -10.75 -2.96 8.74
N GLU A 60 -10.73 -4.30 8.63
CA GLU A 60 -11.46 -5.02 7.59
C GLU A 60 -13.00 -4.88 7.71
N SER A 61 -13.50 -4.44 8.87
CA SER A 61 -14.91 -4.13 9.09
C SER A 61 -15.27 -2.71 8.64
N ASP A 62 -14.29 -1.81 8.55
CA ASP A 62 -14.44 -0.43 8.11
C ASP A 62 -13.20 0.06 7.34
N TRP A 63 -13.21 -0.24 6.03
CA TRP A 63 -12.13 0.10 5.10
C TRP A 63 -11.84 1.60 4.97
N LEU A 64 -12.76 2.47 5.40
CA LEU A 64 -12.58 3.92 5.33
C LEU A 64 -11.89 4.51 6.55
N ARG A 65 -11.62 3.72 7.61
CA ARG A 65 -10.74 4.16 8.70
C ARG A 65 -9.31 4.30 8.19
N PRO A 66 -8.47 5.13 8.82
CA PRO A 66 -7.06 5.28 8.40
C PRO A 66 -6.28 3.98 8.46
N TRP A 67 -5.39 3.76 7.49
CA TRP A 67 -4.49 2.61 7.44
C TRP A 67 -3.09 3.06 7.83
N THR A 68 -2.44 2.36 8.76
CA THR A 68 -1.08 2.70 9.17
C THR A 68 -0.09 1.69 8.61
N LEU A 69 1.03 2.19 8.09
CA LEU A 69 2.13 1.39 7.58
C LEU A 69 3.41 1.76 8.35
N LYS A 70 4.05 0.76 8.96
CA LYS A 70 5.29 0.97 9.73
C LYS A 70 6.35 -0.09 9.41
N GLY A 71 7.60 0.31 9.27
CA GLY A 71 8.73 -0.60 9.09
C GLY A 71 9.99 0.12 8.63
N GLY A 72 11.13 -0.18 9.26
CA GLY A 72 12.40 0.50 8.98
C GLY A 72 12.24 2.04 9.03
N PRO A 73 12.50 2.75 7.92
CA PRO A 73 12.36 4.21 7.86
C PRO A 73 10.92 4.71 7.65
N VAL A 74 9.93 3.82 7.47
CA VAL A 74 8.55 4.18 7.09
C VAL A 74 7.67 4.37 8.31
N ASP A 75 7.01 5.52 8.39
CA ASP A 75 5.85 5.77 9.25
C ASP A 75 4.80 6.56 8.46
N LEU A 76 3.85 5.84 7.86
CA LEU A 76 2.85 6.42 6.96
C LEU A 76 1.43 6.11 7.45
N THR A 77 0.54 7.03 7.19
CA THR A 77 -0.91 6.87 7.33
C THR A 77 -1.60 7.19 6.02
N PHE A 78 -2.41 6.27 5.54
CA PHE A 78 -3.34 6.48 4.43
C PHE A 78 -4.72 6.84 5.00
N HIS A 79 -5.33 7.88 4.44
CA HIS A 79 -6.66 8.37 4.79
C HIS A 79 -7.60 8.08 3.61
N PRO A 80 -8.38 6.99 3.66
CA PRO A 80 -9.31 6.66 2.60
C PRO A 80 -10.45 7.69 2.48
N GLU A 81 -10.81 8.01 1.26
CA GLU A 81 -11.95 8.90 0.93
C GLU A 81 -13.01 8.16 0.09
N HIS A 82 -12.58 7.18 -0.71
CA HIS A 82 -13.46 6.38 -1.54
C HIS A 82 -13.05 4.92 -1.55
N LEU A 83 -14.03 4.01 -1.49
CA LEU A 83 -13.80 2.57 -1.54
C LEU A 83 -14.44 1.98 -2.80
N ARG A 84 -13.61 1.35 -3.63
CA ARG A 84 -14.03 0.47 -4.72
C ARG A 84 -13.95 -0.99 -4.25
N ARG A 85 -15.11 -1.67 -4.25
CA ARG A 85 -15.20 -3.12 -3.97
C ARG A 85 -15.35 -3.88 -5.28
N ALA A 86 -14.44 -4.81 -5.54
CA ALA A 86 -14.56 -5.76 -6.64
C ALA A 86 -14.55 -7.18 -6.07
N VAL A 87 -15.70 -7.86 -6.14
CA VAL A 87 -15.85 -9.24 -5.67
C VAL A 87 -16.31 -10.08 -6.85
N THR A 88 -15.49 -11.06 -7.22
CA THR A 88 -15.81 -12.03 -8.27
C THR A 88 -15.82 -13.42 -7.65
N GLN A 89 -16.95 -14.13 -7.79
CA GLN A 89 -17.08 -15.53 -7.40
C GLN A 89 -17.56 -16.33 -8.61
N LEU A 90 -16.73 -17.27 -9.09
CA LEU A 90 -17.05 -18.11 -10.23
C LEU A 90 -16.63 -19.56 -9.94
N GLY A 91 -17.53 -20.34 -9.34
CA GLY A 91 -17.23 -21.72 -8.95
C GLY A 91 -16.18 -21.79 -7.83
N VAL A 92 -15.05 -22.44 -8.08
CA VAL A 92 -13.93 -22.56 -7.10
C VAL A 92 -13.04 -21.32 -7.04
N LEU A 93 -13.12 -20.44 -8.07
CA LEU A 93 -12.39 -19.19 -8.18
C LEU A 93 -13.08 -18.10 -7.36
N SER A 94 -12.31 -17.45 -6.49
CA SER A 94 -12.77 -16.27 -5.77
C SER A 94 -11.69 -15.20 -5.77
N SER A 95 -12.06 -13.98 -6.18
CA SER A 95 -11.23 -12.79 -6.06
C SER A 95 -12.00 -11.74 -5.26
N ARG A 96 -11.36 -11.24 -4.18
CA ARG A 96 -11.89 -10.17 -3.34
C ARG A 96 -10.84 -9.06 -3.30
N THR A 97 -11.21 -7.88 -3.79
CA THR A 97 -10.37 -6.69 -3.79
C THR A 97 -11.12 -5.53 -3.15
N HIS A 98 -10.52 -4.93 -2.13
CA HIS A 98 -10.93 -3.63 -1.61
C HIS A 98 -9.83 -2.65 -1.95
N GLN A 99 -10.15 -1.72 -2.84
CA GLN A 99 -9.23 -0.67 -3.24
C GLN A 99 -9.78 0.65 -2.76
N CYS A 100 -9.05 1.29 -1.87
CA CYS A 100 -9.37 2.59 -1.34
C CYS A 100 -8.56 3.67 -2.06
N PHE A 101 -9.16 4.81 -2.33
CA PHE A 101 -8.52 6.01 -2.88
C PHE A 101 -8.59 7.12 -1.84
N GLY A 102 -7.53 7.91 -1.73
CA GLY A 102 -7.42 8.92 -0.69
C GLY A 102 -6.01 9.51 -0.61
N THR A 103 -5.68 10.04 0.56
CA THR A 103 -4.45 10.80 0.77
C THR A 103 -3.47 10.09 1.71
N TRP A 104 -2.18 10.24 1.43
CA TRP A 104 -1.10 9.74 2.28
C TRP A 104 -0.48 10.89 3.09
N THR A 105 -0.16 10.60 4.34
CA THR A 105 0.57 11.48 5.26
C THR A 105 1.61 10.70 6.06
N GLY A 106 2.65 11.36 6.59
CA GLY A 106 3.70 10.76 7.41
C GLY A 106 5.10 11.05 6.87
N SER A 107 6.01 10.09 7.00
CA SER A 107 7.36 10.24 6.46
C SER A 107 8.01 8.90 6.09
N VAL A 108 9.04 9.01 5.25
CA VAL A 108 9.99 7.94 4.98
C VAL A 108 11.39 8.50 5.25
N ALA A 109 12.03 8.04 6.33
CA ALA A 109 13.24 8.64 6.88
C ALA A 109 13.06 10.16 7.10
N ASP A 110 13.82 10.97 6.38
CA ASP A 110 13.81 12.44 6.39
C ASP A 110 12.87 13.06 5.33
N VAL A 111 12.26 12.25 4.46
CA VAL A 111 11.34 12.72 3.42
C VAL A 111 9.92 12.81 3.97
N SER A 112 9.36 14.01 3.98
CA SER A 112 7.97 14.26 4.33
C SER A 112 7.02 13.76 3.26
N VAL A 113 5.95 13.10 3.69
CA VAL A 113 4.79 12.76 2.86
C VAL A 113 3.60 13.48 3.49
N ASP A 114 3.06 14.50 2.84
CA ASP A 114 1.93 15.24 3.38
C ASP A 114 0.94 15.60 2.27
N GLY A 115 -0.22 14.96 2.30
CA GLY A 115 -1.33 15.24 1.38
C GLY A 115 -1.14 14.74 -0.06
N ILE A 116 -0.24 13.77 -0.30
CA ILE A 116 -0.13 13.18 -1.65
C ILE A 116 -1.30 12.23 -1.90
N PHE A 117 -1.94 12.34 -3.07
CA PHE A 117 -3.09 11.52 -3.41
C PHE A 117 -2.66 10.18 -4.01
N GLY A 118 -3.45 9.14 -3.76
CA GLY A 118 -3.12 7.80 -4.18
C GLY A 118 -4.21 6.79 -3.83
N TRP A 119 -3.77 5.56 -3.65
CA TRP A 119 -4.64 4.45 -3.31
C TRP A 119 -3.90 3.39 -2.50
N ALA A 120 -4.67 2.57 -1.79
CA ALA A 120 -4.22 1.38 -1.08
C ALA A 120 -5.23 0.26 -1.31
N GLU A 121 -4.75 -0.96 -1.49
CA GLU A 121 -5.59 -2.13 -1.73
C GLU A 121 -5.23 -3.31 -0.84
N ASP A 122 -6.26 -4.06 -0.49
CA ASP A 122 -6.19 -5.40 0.07
C ASP A 122 -6.82 -6.35 -0.95
N VAL A 123 -6.03 -7.33 -1.39
CA VAL A 123 -6.47 -8.32 -2.38
C VAL A 123 -6.27 -9.72 -1.84
N HIS A 124 -7.28 -10.55 -2.05
CA HIS A 124 -7.24 -11.98 -1.82
C HIS A 124 -7.68 -12.71 -3.09
N GLN A 125 -6.85 -13.65 -3.57
CA GLN A 125 -7.14 -14.48 -4.73
C GLN A 125 -7.04 -15.97 -4.37
N ARG A 126 -8.05 -16.72 -4.81
CA ARG A 126 -8.12 -18.17 -4.72
C ARG A 126 -8.40 -18.75 -6.10
N TRP A 127 -7.57 -19.72 -6.51
CA TRP A 127 -7.55 -20.29 -7.86
C TRP A 127 -7.96 -21.76 -7.86
#